data_AF-A0A8D0T9P4-F1
#
_entry.id   AF-A0A8D0T9P4-F1
#
_cell.length_a   1.000
_cell.length_b   1.000
_cell.length_c   1.000
_cell.angle_alpha   90.00
_cell.angle_beta   90.00
_cell.angle_gamma   90.00
#
_symmetry.space_group_name_H-M   'P 1'
#
loop_
_entity.id
_entity.type
_entity.pdbx_description
1 polymer ?
#
loop_
_entity_poly.entity_id
_entity_poly.type
_entity_poly.pdbx_seq_one_letter_code
_entity_poly.pdbx_strand_id
1 'polypeptide(L)'
;MSHVVTITEPQAKPQMSQTQCRGKSGTWGNVSASRTYDFLYDPLFIVSSEKDHNRANNQATLIRSKLRRVPRFRTMFSSLFHYPNHSVYWSKADPVPSFISREWKGLEERHREAFRHLAETDTSFLMPKEVYEDPDVTGKNRYKYFERPFLPFHQRVPFSVVYASTRAEPYTFPSPSTKYSPIPSKYTVSTQTDYRDGEAQTDPYSPEYVICQDSIPELLTLATLTWGRGLPAGQAEVEMIERAREKRAWEATLPPLSDTSQFEKRRRMMNAMERKEWAFREQEIEKLQEIRLEVLKELLKKRDENQNEVNMARLNAQWSKLQKVKEAKLAQIQHTHVSAIRKLMGKGKNIEGKLERRNIIKDYSDYASQVYGPLSRLGRFPDNNSEDFVVKNHYLNTYEGLVELESCLPEFVTQPRIRAPKPKVTTTKAGFLKRAARRDHELAEVHKVYLLSGRQNASKWDFRFHCYGRSSIPGPGLPYAVGVAKKKKN
;
A
#
# COMPACT_ATOMS: atom_id res chain seq x y z
N MET A 1 -29.35 48.47 26.19
CA MET A 1 -28.34 49.41 26.72
C MET A 1 -26.97 48.76 26.60
N SER A 2 -26.23 49.08 25.55
CA SER A 2 -24.89 48.55 25.29
C SER A 2 -23.85 49.41 26.02
N HIS A 3 -23.43 48.98 27.21
CA HIS A 3 -22.30 49.60 27.90
C HIS A 3 -21.01 49.24 27.16
N VAL A 4 -20.49 50.19 26.38
CA VAL A 4 -19.13 50.15 25.83
C VAL A 4 -18.19 50.45 27.00
N VAL A 5 -17.56 49.42 27.54
CA VAL A 5 -16.50 49.55 28.54
C VAL A 5 -15.19 49.78 27.80
N THR A 6 -14.82 51.05 27.63
CA THR A 6 -13.52 51.44 27.08
C THR A 6 -12.47 51.25 28.18
N ILE A 7 -11.72 50.14 28.12
CA ILE A 7 -10.56 49.93 29.00
C ILE A 7 -9.44 50.86 28.53
N THR A 8 -9.13 51.89 29.32
CA THR A 8 -7.94 52.72 29.14
C THR A 8 -6.70 51.90 29.53
N GLU A 9 -5.78 51.72 28.59
CA GLU A 9 -4.51 51.02 28.82
C GLU A 9 -3.55 51.89 29.66
N PRO A 10 -2.85 51.33 30.66
CA PRO A 10 -1.71 52.01 31.26
C PRO A 10 -0.56 52.07 30.24
N GLN A 11 -0.03 53.26 29.98
CA GLN A 11 1.16 53.43 29.14
C GLN A 11 2.34 52.67 29.78
N ALA A 12 2.74 51.56 29.16
CA ALA A 12 3.99 50.90 29.49
C ALA A 12 5.15 51.82 29.04
N LYS A 13 5.89 52.37 30.01
CA LYS A 13 7.13 53.10 29.75
C LYS A 13 8.07 52.21 28.93
N PRO A 14 8.67 52.71 27.84
CA PRO A 14 9.63 51.92 27.07
C PRO A 14 10.84 51.61 27.95
N GLN A 15 11.05 50.34 28.27
CA GLN A 15 12.31 49.89 28.86
C GLN A 15 13.42 50.12 27.84
N MET A 16 14.19 51.18 28.08
CA MET A 16 15.51 51.37 27.50
C MET A 16 16.45 50.34 28.11
N SER A 17 16.70 49.24 27.39
CA SER A 17 17.90 48.43 27.58
C SER A 17 18.24 47.74 26.26
N GLN A 18 18.93 48.46 25.38
CA GLN A 18 19.69 47.84 24.30
C GLN A 18 20.94 47.22 24.93
N THR A 19 20.95 45.90 25.11
CA THR A 19 22.19 45.15 25.19
C THR A 19 22.82 45.16 23.80
N GLN A 20 23.72 46.11 23.56
CA GLN A 20 24.65 46.05 22.43
C GLN A 20 25.54 44.82 22.60
N CYS A 21 25.22 43.73 21.90
CA CYS A 21 26.22 42.70 21.60
C CYS A 21 27.17 43.28 20.53
N ARG A 22 28.20 44.00 21.00
CA ARG A 22 29.30 44.47 20.14
C ARG A 22 30.19 43.29 19.77
N GLY A 23 29.82 42.55 18.73
CA GLY A 23 30.75 41.66 18.04
C GLY A 23 31.81 42.52 17.35
N LYS A 24 33.09 42.37 17.75
CA LYS A 24 34.20 43.02 17.06
C LYS A 24 34.37 42.37 15.68
N SER A 25 33.97 43.06 14.61
CA SER A 25 34.38 42.69 13.25
C SER A 25 35.64 43.46 12.86
N GLY A 26 36.68 42.71 12.48
CA GLY A 26 37.87 43.28 11.85
C GLY A 26 37.51 43.99 10.54
N THR A 27 38.20 45.10 10.29
CA THR A 27 38.38 45.82 9.01
C THR A 27 37.57 45.35 7.81
N TRP A 28 36.24 45.50 7.87
CA TRP A 28 35.30 45.72 6.76
C TRP A 28 34.16 46.54 7.37
N GLY A 29 33.62 47.49 6.59
CA GLY A 29 32.80 48.61 7.08
C GLY A 29 31.72 48.22 8.09
N ASN A 30 31.40 49.15 9.00
CA ASN A 30 30.36 49.00 10.01
C ASN A 30 29.02 48.55 9.37
N VAL A 31 28.77 47.24 9.33
CA VAL A 31 27.44 46.72 8.99
C VAL A 31 26.56 47.05 10.18
N SER A 32 25.60 47.96 10.00
CA SER A 32 24.61 48.23 11.04
C SER A 32 23.93 46.92 11.42
N ALA A 33 23.87 46.63 12.72
CA ALA A 33 23.14 45.46 13.21
C ALA A 33 21.71 45.49 12.64
N SER A 34 21.28 44.40 12.01
CA SER A 34 19.93 44.29 11.47
C SER A 34 18.90 44.43 12.57
N ARG A 35 17.83 45.17 12.30
CA ARG A 35 16.69 45.28 13.21
C ARG A 35 15.99 43.91 13.27
N THR A 36 15.36 43.64 14.40
CA THR A 36 14.76 42.33 14.71
C THR A 36 13.78 41.82 13.66
N TYR A 37 13.12 42.72 12.93
CA TYR A 37 12.11 42.41 11.91
C TYR A 37 12.50 42.94 10.53
N ASP A 38 13.79 43.08 10.22
CA ASP A 38 14.21 43.52 8.88
C ASP A 38 13.65 42.60 7.78
N PHE A 39 13.46 41.30 8.05
CA PHE A 39 12.81 40.37 7.15
C PHE A 39 11.35 40.70 6.79
N LEU A 40 10.69 41.58 7.54
CA LEU A 40 9.33 42.06 7.27
C LEU A 40 9.32 43.44 6.59
N TYR A 41 10.32 44.29 6.82
CA TYR A 41 10.26 45.71 6.45
C TYR A 41 11.25 46.13 5.39
N ASP A 42 12.37 45.42 5.26
CA ASP A 42 13.44 45.81 4.37
C ASP A 42 13.30 45.06 3.03
N PRO A 43 12.95 45.77 1.93
CA PRO A 43 12.85 45.16 0.61
C PRO A 43 14.22 44.68 0.09
N LEU A 44 15.33 45.11 0.71
CA LEU A 44 16.69 44.65 0.41
C LEU A 44 17.12 43.50 1.32
N PHE A 45 16.23 42.99 2.20
CA PHE A 45 16.52 41.83 3.03
C PHE A 45 16.55 40.56 2.18
N ILE A 46 17.77 40.14 1.83
CA ILE A 46 18.03 38.95 1.04
C ILE A 46 18.66 37.89 1.94
N VAL A 47 18.15 36.68 1.87
CA VAL A 47 18.71 35.52 2.56
C VAL A 47 18.93 34.38 1.56
N SER A 48 19.94 33.55 1.82
CA SER A 48 20.32 32.41 0.98
C SER A 48 19.21 31.38 0.75
N SER A 49 18.26 31.24 1.67
CA SER A 49 17.19 30.26 1.57
C SER A 49 15.94 30.65 2.35
N GLU A 50 14.80 30.04 1.99
CA GLU A 50 13.55 30.16 2.73
C GLU A 50 13.71 29.67 4.19
N LYS A 51 14.56 28.67 4.42
CA LYS A 51 14.86 28.17 5.78
C LYS A 51 15.51 29.23 6.64
N ASP A 52 16.42 30.01 6.06
CA ASP A 52 17.14 31.06 6.77
C ASP A 52 16.23 32.29 7.00
N HIS A 53 15.33 32.58 6.06
CA HIS A 53 14.26 33.57 6.26
C HIS A 53 13.33 33.17 7.42
N ASN A 54 12.89 31.90 7.45
CA ASN A 54 12.10 31.35 8.54
C ASN A 54 12.87 31.33 9.87
N ARG A 55 14.19 31.11 9.84
CA ARG A 55 15.05 31.21 11.02
C ARG A 55 15.07 32.63 11.59
N ALA A 56 15.18 33.66 10.75
CA ALA A 56 15.12 35.06 11.19
C ALA A 56 13.75 35.38 11.84
N ASN A 57 12.65 34.90 11.26
CA ASN A 57 11.32 35.01 11.84
C ASN A 57 11.20 34.32 13.21
N ASN A 58 11.70 33.10 13.33
CA ASN A 58 11.71 32.36 14.58
C ASN A 58 12.58 33.05 15.65
N GLN A 59 13.73 33.61 15.26
CA GLN A 59 14.59 34.35 16.18
C GLN A 59 13.91 35.63 16.69
N ALA A 60 13.23 36.38 15.82
CA ALA A 60 12.50 37.59 16.21
C ALA A 60 11.34 37.29 17.16
N THR A 61 10.58 36.22 16.89
CA THR A 61 9.48 35.79 17.76
C THR A 61 9.99 35.32 19.13
N LEU A 62 11.10 34.59 19.21
CA LEU A 62 11.68 34.17 20.49
C LEU A 62 12.18 35.35 21.35
N ILE A 63 12.73 36.39 20.73
CA ILE A 63 13.32 37.53 21.45
C ILE A 63 12.25 38.47 22.04
N ARG A 64 11.09 38.65 21.39
CA ARG A 64 10.10 39.67 21.81
C ARG A 64 8.65 39.21 21.96
N SER A 65 8.30 37.95 21.69
CA SER A 65 6.91 37.51 21.74
C SER A 65 6.29 37.67 23.14
N LYS A 66 5.52 38.74 23.30
CA LYS A 66 4.55 38.90 24.38
C LYS A 66 3.16 38.62 23.80
N LEU A 67 2.93 37.37 23.40
CA LEU A 67 1.61 36.93 22.97
C LEU A 67 0.64 37.06 24.14
N ARG A 68 -0.46 37.79 23.95
CA ARG A 68 -1.49 37.98 24.96
C ARG A 68 -2.76 37.28 24.51
N ARG A 69 -3.34 36.47 25.40
CA ARG A 69 -4.70 35.93 25.21
C ARG A 69 -5.71 37.01 25.59
N VAL A 70 -6.60 37.35 24.67
CA VAL A 70 -7.70 38.30 24.89
C VAL A 70 -9.01 37.52 24.73
N PRO A 71 -9.88 37.49 25.75
CA PRO A 71 -11.13 36.75 25.67
C PRO A 71 -12.05 37.36 24.61
N ARG A 72 -12.68 36.50 23.79
CA ARG A 72 -13.77 36.90 22.88
C ARG A 72 -15.06 36.89 23.70
N PHE A 73 -15.52 38.05 24.16
CA PHE A 73 -16.66 38.15 25.08
C PHE A 73 -17.92 37.41 24.62
N ARG A 74 -18.21 37.39 23.31
CA ARG A 74 -19.38 36.70 22.75
C ARG A 74 -19.30 35.17 22.88
N THR A 75 -18.09 34.62 22.90
CA THR A 75 -17.82 33.17 22.90
C THR A 75 -16.98 32.75 24.10
N MET A 76 -16.88 33.58 25.14
CA MET A 76 -15.89 33.40 26.23
C MET A 76 -16.04 32.09 27.01
N PHE A 77 -17.22 31.47 26.98
CA PHE A 77 -17.51 30.20 27.66
C PHE A 77 -17.51 28.99 26.71
N SER A 78 -17.22 29.18 25.43
CA SER A 78 -17.21 28.08 24.46
C SER A 78 -15.87 27.35 24.44
N SER A 79 -15.93 26.01 24.46
CA SER A 79 -14.78 25.10 24.32
C SER A 79 -14.60 24.59 22.89
N LEU A 80 -15.43 25.05 21.95
CA LEU A 80 -15.46 24.56 20.58
C LEU A 80 -14.34 25.17 19.75
N PHE A 81 -13.70 24.36 18.90
CA PHE A 81 -12.63 24.84 18.02
C PHE A 81 -13.10 25.92 17.04
N HIS A 82 -14.29 25.75 16.45
CA HIS A 82 -14.86 26.71 15.49
C HIS A 82 -15.42 27.98 16.15
N TYR A 83 -15.59 27.99 17.47
CA TYR A 83 -15.99 29.15 18.26
C TYR A 83 -14.99 29.33 19.41
N PRO A 84 -13.83 29.97 19.16
CA PRO A 84 -12.82 30.10 20.20
C PRO A 84 -13.26 31.10 21.28
N ASN A 85 -12.99 30.77 22.55
CA ASN A 85 -13.25 31.64 23.71
C ASN A 85 -12.27 32.82 23.86
N HIS A 86 -11.13 32.76 23.18
CA HIS A 86 -10.14 33.82 23.18
C HIS A 86 -9.47 33.95 21.81
N SER A 87 -9.04 35.15 21.46
CA SER A 87 -8.08 35.38 20.38
C SER A 87 -6.71 35.67 20.97
N VAL A 88 -5.65 35.33 20.24
CA VAL A 88 -4.27 35.60 20.65
C VAL A 88 -3.78 36.82 19.88
N TYR A 89 -3.30 37.82 20.60
CA TYR A 89 -2.79 39.07 20.03
C TYR A 89 -1.29 39.21 20.31
N TRP A 90 -0.57 39.78 19.36
CA TRP A 90 0.74 40.36 19.62
C TRP A 90 0.59 41.62 20.48
N SER A 91 1.36 41.71 21.56
CA SER A 91 1.36 42.90 22.42
C SER A 91 1.61 44.18 21.61
N LYS A 92 0.94 45.28 22.00
CA LYS A 92 1.15 46.60 21.39
C LYS A 92 2.59 47.10 21.53
N ALA A 93 3.33 46.59 22.51
CA ALA A 93 4.73 46.89 22.75
C ALA A 93 5.69 46.31 21.68
N ASP A 94 5.19 45.43 20.79
CA ASP A 94 5.96 44.89 19.68
C ASP A 94 6.05 45.92 18.53
N PRO A 95 7.24 46.23 17.99
CA PRO A 95 7.44 47.24 16.93
C PRO A 95 6.93 46.79 15.54
N VAL A 96 5.90 45.95 15.48
CA VAL A 96 5.26 45.53 14.24
C VAL A 96 4.39 46.66 13.66
N PRO A 97 4.53 47.06 12.39
CA PRO A 97 3.70 48.06 11.74
C PRO A 97 2.20 47.79 11.87
N SER A 98 1.42 48.86 11.90
CA SER A 98 -0.04 48.79 12.05
C SER A 98 -0.76 48.04 10.93
N PHE A 99 -0.18 47.98 9.73
CA PHE A 99 -0.76 47.27 8.59
C PHE A 99 -0.63 45.75 8.67
N ILE A 100 0.31 45.23 9.47
CA ILE A 100 0.45 43.79 9.71
C ILE A 100 -0.54 43.39 10.81
N SER A 101 -1.37 42.38 10.53
CA SER A 101 -2.35 41.91 11.50
C SER A 101 -1.65 41.40 12.77
N ARG A 102 -1.89 42.08 13.89
CA ARG A 102 -1.41 41.67 15.22
C ARG A 102 -2.26 40.55 15.83
N GLU A 103 -3.36 40.19 15.18
CA GLU A 103 -4.18 39.05 15.54
C GLU A 103 -3.56 37.77 15.00
N TRP A 104 -3.33 36.81 15.89
CA TRP A 104 -3.10 35.44 15.46
C TRP A 104 -4.42 34.86 14.96
N LYS A 105 -4.59 34.92 13.65
CA LYS A 105 -5.66 34.21 12.95
C LYS A 105 -5.32 32.73 12.92
N GLY A 106 -6.22 31.90 13.44
CA GLY A 106 -6.03 30.45 13.52
C GLY A 106 -5.81 29.81 12.14
N LEU A 107 -5.45 28.52 12.10
CA LEU A 107 -5.18 27.81 10.85
C LEU A 107 -6.37 27.85 9.88
N GLU A 108 -7.59 27.73 10.39
CA GLU A 108 -8.82 27.80 9.59
C GLU A 108 -9.08 29.19 9.00
N GLU A 109 -8.87 30.25 9.77
CA GLU A 109 -9.03 31.63 9.31
C GLU A 109 -8.01 31.96 8.21
N ARG A 110 -6.75 31.50 8.34
CA ARG A 110 -5.73 31.63 7.29
C ARG A 110 -6.12 30.87 6.01
N HIS A 111 -6.67 29.67 6.14
CA HIS A 111 -7.17 28.90 5.00
C HIS A 111 -8.29 29.65 4.27
N ARG A 112 -9.25 30.25 5.01
CA ARG A 112 -10.33 31.06 4.42
C ARG A 112 -9.80 32.29 3.70
N GLU A 113 -8.79 32.96 4.25
CA GLU A 113 -8.15 34.12 3.62
C GLU A 113 -7.39 33.74 2.36
N ALA A 114 -6.64 32.63 2.38
CA ALA A 114 -5.98 32.10 1.18
C ALA A 114 -6.99 31.78 0.08
N PHE A 115 -8.14 31.20 0.43
CA PHE A 115 -9.22 30.95 -0.53
C PHE A 115 -9.82 32.26 -1.07
N ARG A 116 -9.96 33.32 -0.26
CA ARG A 116 -10.39 34.64 -0.75
C ARG A 116 -9.37 35.24 -1.72
N HIS A 117 -8.08 35.16 -1.41
CA HIS A 117 -7.03 35.63 -2.32
C HIS A 117 -6.98 34.81 -3.62
N LEU A 118 -7.24 33.51 -3.57
CA LEU A 118 -7.39 32.68 -4.77
C LEU A 118 -8.64 33.07 -5.58
N ALA A 119 -9.75 33.40 -4.92
CA ALA A 119 -10.95 33.90 -5.61
C ALA A 119 -10.74 35.29 -6.23
N GLU A 120 -9.91 36.15 -5.62
CA GLU A 120 -9.55 37.46 -6.15
C GLU A 120 -8.61 37.38 -7.37
N THR A 121 -7.72 36.38 -7.40
CA THR A 121 -6.73 36.17 -8.47
C THR A 121 -7.28 35.34 -9.62
N ASP A 122 -8.04 34.27 -9.33
CA ASP A 122 -8.61 33.36 -10.31
C ASP A 122 -10.15 33.47 -10.35
N THR A 123 -10.68 34.12 -11.37
CA THR A 123 -12.14 34.31 -11.56
C THR A 123 -12.91 32.99 -11.79
N SER A 124 -12.20 31.90 -12.11
CA SER A 124 -12.76 30.55 -12.28
C SER A 124 -12.90 29.77 -10.96
N PHE A 125 -12.32 30.27 -9.87
CA PHE A 125 -12.34 29.58 -8.58
C PHE A 125 -13.72 29.71 -7.92
N LEU A 126 -14.43 28.59 -7.81
CA LEU A 126 -15.69 28.53 -7.08
C LEU A 126 -15.40 28.44 -5.58
N MET A 127 -15.86 29.44 -4.83
CA MET A 127 -15.76 29.43 -3.38
C MET A 127 -16.44 28.18 -2.81
N PRO A 128 -15.77 27.43 -1.91
CA PRO A 128 -16.42 26.37 -1.16
C PRO A 128 -17.65 26.96 -0.45
N LYS A 129 -18.83 26.43 -0.76
CA LYS A 129 -20.09 26.89 -0.17
C LYS A 129 -20.04 26.64 1.33
N GLU A 130 -20.15 27.69 2.14
CA GLU A 130 -20.30 27.55 3.59
C GLU A 130 -21.64 26.85 3.87
N VAL A 131 -21.59 25.54 4.06
CA VAL A 131 -22.77 24.76 4.48
C VAL A 131 -22.95 25.02 5.97
N TYR A 132 -23.94 25.85 6.30
CA TYR A 132 -24.41 25.97 7.68
C TYR A 132 -25.15 24.67 8.02
N GLU A 133 -24.45 23.76 8.70
CA GLU A 133 -25.10 22.56 9.21
C GLU A 133 -25.98 22.89 10.41
N ASP A 134 -27.18 22.32 10.45
CA ASP A 134 -28.11 22.53 11.55
C ASP A 134 -27.46 22.17 12.91
N PRO A 135 -27.56 23.06 13.91
CA PRO A 135 -26.90 22.90 15.20
C PRO A 135 -27.68 21.94 16.10
N ASP A 136 -27.84 20.70 15.66
CA ASP A 136 -28.48 19.67 16.47
C ASP A 136 -27.47 19.10 17.47
N VAL A 137 -27.29 19.82 18.58
CA VAL A 137 -26.32 19.55 19.66
C VAL A 137 -26.58 18.19 20.32
N THR A 138 -27.83 17.72 20.28
CA THR A 138 -28.27 16.48 20.96
C THR A 138 -28.45 15.30 20.02
N GLY A 139 -28.62 15.54 18.71
CA GLY A 139 -28.84 14.51 17.70
C GLY A 139 -27.57 14.01 16.99
N LYS A 140 -27.66 13.86 15.67
CA LYS A 140 -26.59 13.27 14.82
C LYS A 140 -25.28 14.05 14.87
N ASN A 141 -25.35 15.37 15.08
CA ASN A 141 -24.21 16.27 15.10
C ASN A 141 -23.55 16.38 16.48
N ARG A 142 -24.01 15.61 17.47
CA ARG A 142 -23.49 15.59 18.84
C ARG A 142 -21.96 15.52 18.87
N TYR A 143 -21.34 14.63 18.10
CA TYR A 143 -19.88 14.44 18.08
C TYR A 143 -19.05 15.69 17.70
N LYS A 144 -19.65 16.70 17.05
CA LYS A 144 -18.99 17.97 16.70
C LYS A 144 -18.89 18.95 17.87
N TYR A 145 -19.71 18.74 18.91
CA TYR A 145 -19.84 19.62 20.07
C TYR A 145 -19.19 19.07 21.35
N PHE A 146 -18.57 17.89 21.29
CA PHE A 146 -17.80 17.31 22.39
C PHE A 146 -16.31 17.43 22.09
N GLU A 147 -15.57 17.98 23.05
CA GLU A 147 -14.11 17.99 23.02
C GLU A 147 -13.61 16.56 23.26
N ARG A 148 -12.79 16.02 22.35
CA ARG A 148 -12.09 14.77 22.64
C ARG A 148 -11.10 15.06 23.76
N PRO A 149 -11.15 14.34 24.91
CA PRO A 149 -10.21 14.57 25.97
C PRO A 149 -8.80 14.38 25.41
N PHE A 150 -7.97 15.40 25.61
CA PHE A 150 -6.55 15.34 25.31
C PHE A 150 -5.96 14.20 26.14
N LEU A 151 -5.59 13.09 25.48
CA LEU A 151 -4.87 11.99 26.11
C LEU A 151 -3.39 12.41 26.20
N PRO A 152 -2.87 12.73 27.40
CA PRO A 152 -1.52 13.29 27.56
C PRO A 152 -0.40 12.34 27.13
N PHE A 153 -0.72 11.09 26.77
CA PHE A 153 0.24 10.06 26.41
C PHE A 153 0.51 9.93 24.90
N HIS A 154 -0.21 10.67 24.03
CA HIS A 154 -0.03 10.54 22.57
C HIS A 154 0.77 11.68 21.90
N GLN A 155 1.29 12.63 22.67
CA GLN A 155 2.20 13.66 22.15
C GLN A 155 3.48 13.72 22.98
N ARG A 156 4.38 12.74 22.76
CA ARG A 156 5.78 12.85 23.19
C ARG A 156 6.53 13.82 22.29
N VAL A 157 6.27 15.12 22.39
CA VAL A 157 7.31 16.12 22.11
C VAL A 157 7.02 17.44 22.83
N PRO A 158 7.91 17.89 23.74
CA PRO A 158 7.88 19.26 24.22
C PRO A 158 8.23 20.22 23.08
N PHE A 159 7.64 21.42 23.10
CA PHE A 159 7.80 22.49 22.10
C PHE A 159 9.25 23.00 21.89
N SER A 160 10.22 22.54 22.68
CA SER A 160 11.66 22.85 22.51
C SER A 160 12.39 21.93 21.51
N VAL A 161 11.75 20.89 20.98
CA VAL A 161 12.38 19.93 20.03
C VAL A 161 11.66 19.98 18.68
N VAL A 162 11.85 21.07 17.94
CA VAL A 162 11.15 21.33 16.66
C VAL A 162 11.78 20.62 15.45
N TYR A 163 12.84 19.80 15.58
CA TYR A 163 13.49 19.18 14.41
C TYR A 163 13.92 17.72 14.57
N ALA A 164 13.02 16.86 15.03
CA ALA A 164 13.13 15.41 14.80
C ALA A 164 11.98 14.97 13.90
N SER A 165 12.30 14.41 12.71
CA SER A 165 11.31 13.75 11.87
C SER A 165 10.68 12.60 12.66
N THR A 166 9.42 12.74 13.05
CA THR A 166 8.61 11.63 13.53
C THR A 166 8.33 10.72 12.33
N ARG A 167 9.13 9.66 12.18
CA ARG A 167 8.64 8.50 11.44
C ARG A 167 7.49 7.93 12.24
N ALA A 168 6.27 8.07 11.74
CA ALA A 168 5.15 7.25 12.16
C ALA A 168 5.41 5.82 11.63
N GLU A 169 6.26 5.09 12.33
CA GLU A 169 6.26 3.62 12.26
C GLU A 169 4.91 3.18 12.83
N PRO A 170 4.08 2.41 12.08
CA PRO A 170 2.90 1.81 12.66
C PRO A 170 3.34 0.91 13.81
N TYR A 171 2.99 1.31 15.04
CA TYR A 171 3.20 0.50 16.23
C TYR A 171 2.41 -0.80 16.07
N THR A 172 3.09 -1.81 15.56
CA THR A 172 2.64 -3.17 15.57
C THR A 172 2.92 -3.66 16.98
N PHE A 173 1.87 -3.95 17.75
CA PHE A 173 2.02 -4.63 19.03
C PHE A 173 2.94 -5.84 18.80
N PRO A 174 4.00 -6.04 19.61
CA PRO A 174 4.79 -7.25 19.48
C PRO A 174 3.85 -8.42 19.69
N SER A 175 3.76 -9.31 18.69
CA SER A 175 3.17 -10.63 18.86
C SER A 175 3.79 -11.25 20.12
N PRO A 176 3.00 -11.85 21.02
CA PRO A 176 3.55 -12.49 22.21
C PRO A 176 4.63 -13.47 21.75
N SER A 177 5.86 -13.26 22.22
CA SER A 177 6.98 -14.10 21.87
C SER A 177 6.72 -15.50 22.39
N THR A 178 6.55 -16.48 21.50
CA THR A 178 6.49 -17.92 21.83
C THR A 178 7.85 -18.47 22.28
N LYS A 179 8.65 -17.68 22.99
CA LYS A 179 9.85 -18.15 23.68
C LYS A 179 9.49 -18.46 25.13
N TYR A 180 8.66 -19.49 25.29
CA TYR A 180 8.61 -20.21 26.55
C TYR A 180 9.93 -20.96 26.70
N SER A 181 10.60 -20.80 27.83
CA SER A 181 11.67 -21.71 28.26
C SER A 181 11.12 -23.14 28.29
N PRO A 182 11.88 -24.17 27.86
CA PRO A 182 11.39 -25.54 27.88
C PRO A 182 11.12 -25.96 29.33
N ILE A 183 9.87 -26.30 29.62
CA ILE A 183 9.44 -26.80 30.93
C ILE A 183 9.96 -28.24 31.07
N PRO A 184 10.76 -28.58 32.10
CA PRO A 184 11.23 -29.94 32.30
C PRO A 184 10.08 -30.89 32.67
N SER A 185 10.01 -32.04 32.01
CA SER A 185 8.93 -33.04 32.08
C SER A 185 8.95 -33.95 33.32
N LYS A 186 9.62 -33.53 34.40
CA LYS A 186 9.70 -34.27 35.66
C LYS A 186 9.44 -33.33 36.83
N TYR A 187 8.29 -33.49 37.46
CA TYR A 187 7.90 -32.79 38.68
C TYR A 187 8.22 -33.69 39.87
N THR A 188 9.27 -33.34 40.61
CA THR A 188 9.44 -33.80 41.98
C THR A 188 8.51 -32.96 42.84
N VAL A 189 7.55 -33.59 43.53
CA VAL A 189 6.71 -32.92 44.51
C VAL A 189 7.54 -32.70 45.78
N SER A 190 8.36 -31.66 45.74
CA SER A 190 8.77 -30.93 46.93
C SER A 190 7.94 -29.66 46.95
N THR A 191 7.19 -29.44 48.03
CA THR A 191 6.53 -28.15 48.32
C THR A 191 7.60 -27.06 48.34
N GLN A 192 7.80 -26.43 47.20
CA GLN A 192 8.66 -25.28 47.00
C GLN A 192 7.73 -24.08 46.93
N THR A 193 7.85 -23.19 47.91
CA THR A 193 7.10 -21.94 47.95
C THR A 193 7.31 -21.17 46.64
N ASP A 194 6.23 -20.68 46.02
CA ASP A 194 6.25 -19.85 44.80
C ASP A 194 7.05 -18.55 44.97
N TYR A 195 7.37 -18.19 46.21
CA TYR A 195 8.24 -17.08 46.56
C TYR A 195 9.70 -17.55 46.57
N ARG A 196 10.46 -17.05 45.60
CA ARG A 196 11.91 -17.10 45.64
C ARG A 196 12.36 -16.02 46.64
N ASP A 197 13.00 -16.41 47.75
CA ASP A 197 13.51 -15.51 48.81
C ASP A 197 14.64 -14.55 48.35
N GLY A 198 14.73 -14.21 47.07
CA GLY A 198 15.68 -13.22 46.56
C GLY A 198 15.30 -11.78 46.90
N GLU A 199 14.00 -11.50 47.07
CA GLU A 199 13.51 -10.18 47.48
C GLU A 199 13.53 -9.98 49.00
N ALA A 200 13.68 -11.06 49.77
CA ALA A 200 13.84 -11.03 51.23
C ALA A 200 15.28 -10.72 51.69
N GLN A 201 16.20 -10.50 50.75
CA GLN A 201 17.60 -10.21 51.05
C GLN A 201 17.76 -8.74 51.45
N THR A 202 17.36 -8.43 52.68
CA THR A 202 17.64 -7.15 53.34
C THR A 202 19.14 -6.95 53.52
N ASP A 203 19.56 -5.68 53.66
CA ASP A 203 20.94 -5.37 54.06
C ASP A 203 21.30 -6.17 55.33
N PRO A 204 22.54 -6.69 55.44
CA PRO A 204 22.98 -7.40 56.62
C PRO A 204 22.72 -6.56 57.88
N TYR A 205 22.13 -7.17 58.90
CA TYR A 205 21.79 -6.49 60.15
C TYR A 205 23.02 -5.75 60.73
N SER A 206 22.91 -4.44 60.90
CA SER A 206 23.91 -3.59 61.54
C SER A 206 23.48 -3.29 62.99
N PRO A 207 24.26 -3.69 64.01
CA PRO A 207 23.91 -3.45 65.40
C PRO A 207 24.04 -1.97 65.78
N GLU A 208 23.22 -1.52 66.74
CA GLU A 208 23.33 -0.20 67.34
C GLU A 208 24.68 -0.04 68.08
N TYR A 209 25.30 1.12 67.95
CA TYR A 209 26.61 1.43 68.54
C TYR A 209 26.54 2.71 69.39
N VAL A 210 27.40 2.80 70.41
CA VAL A 210 27.53 3.98 71.27
C VAL A 210 28.89 4.63 70.99
N ILE A 211 28.90 5.94 70.71
CA ILE A 211 30.13 6.71 70.40
C ILE A 211 30.63 7.41 71.67
N CYS A 212 31.93 7.31 71.96
CA CYS A 212 32.60 8.14 72.97
C CYS A 212 32.73 9.59 72.45
N GLN A 213 32.32 10.58 73.26
CA GLN A 213 32.16 11.99 72.85
C GLN A 213 33.40 12.64 72.21
N ASP A 214 34.59 12.09 72.44
CA ASP A 214 35.86 12.69 72.04
C ASP A 214 36.42 12.19 70.70
N SER A 215 35.87 11.12 70.10
CA SER A 215 36.34 10.65 68.78
C SER A 215 35.29 9.87 67.97
N ILE A 216 35.20 10.18 66.68
CA ILE A 216 34.33 9.47 65.73
C ILE A 216 35.18 8.41 65.01
N PRO A 217 34.88 7.10 65.15
CA PRO A 217 35.65 6.04 64.49
C PRO A 217 35.50 6.09 62.95
N GLU A 218 36.58 5.76 62.24
CA GLU A 218 36.63 5.81 60.77
C GLU A 218 35.56 4.94 60.10
N LEU A 219 35.19 3.82 60.73
CA LEU A 219 34.18 2.90 60.21
C LEU A 219 32.81 3.57 60.07
N LEU A 220 32.45 4.49 60.97
CA LEU A 220 31.16 5.19 60.89
C LEU A 220 31.09 6.21 59.76
N THR A 221 32.23 6.77 59.34
CA THR A 221 32.28 7.62 58.14
C THR A 221 32.10 6.82 56.84
N LEU A 222 32.26 5.49 56.89
CA LEU A 222 32.06 4.59 55.74
C LEU A 222 30.69 3.91 55.75
N ALA A 223 29.81 4.24 56.69
CA ALA A 223 28.47 3.64 56.78
C ALA A 223 27.59 3.87 55.54
N THR A 224 27.96 4.82 54.67
CA THR A 224 27.30 5.05 53.37
C THR A 224 27.62 3.97 52.34
N LEU A 225 28.75 3.25 52.50
CA LEU A 225 29.14 2.13 51.65
C LEU A 225 28.42 0.87 52.13
N THR A 226 27.49 0.38 51.32
CA THR A 226 26.69 -0.82 51.60
C THR A 226 26.84 -1.82 50.46
N TRP A 227 26.43 -3.08 50.66
CA TRP A 227 26.54 -4.11 49.63
C TRP A 227 25.77 -3.70 48.36
N GLY A 228 26.44 -3.69 47.20
CA GLY A 228 25.85 -3.19 45.95
C GLY A 228 25.82 -1.66 45.81
N ARG A 229 26.21 -0.91 46.85
CA ARG A 229 26.42 0.54 46.85
C ARG A 229 27.85 0.85 47.35
N GLY A 230 28.83 0.41 46.56
CA GLY A 230 30.25 0.68 46.78
C GLY A 230 31.02 -0.40 47.58
N LEU A 231 30.36 -1.54 47.86
CA LEU A 231 31.03 -2.78 48.27
C LEU A 231 30.64 -3.92 47.31
N PRO A 232 31.59 -4.77 46.86
CA PRO A 232 33.02 -4.79 47.23
C PRO A 232 33.78 -3.56 46.71
N ALA A 233 34.70 -3.06 47.53
CA ALA A 233 35.38 -1.80 47.26
C ALA A 233 36.27 -1.91 46.00
N GLY A 234 35.99 -1.09 45.00
CA GLY A 234 36.82 -0.81 43.85
C GLY A 234 37.75 0.37 44.07
N GLN A 235 38.51 0.71 43.03
CA GLN A 235 39.54 1.76 43.04
C GLN A 235 39.01 3.10 43.57
N ALA A 236 37.82 3.53 43.12
CA ALA A 236 37.25 4.84 43.49
C ALA A 236 36.87 4.92 44.98
N GLU A 237 36.33 3.84 45.55
CA GLU A 237 36.00 3.80 46.99
C GLU A 237 37.28 3.78 47.84
N VAL A 238 38.30 3.03 47.41
CA VAL A 238 39.61 3.01 48.10
C VAL A 238 40.26 4.39 48.10
N GLU A 239 40.32 5.05 46.94
CA GLU A 239 40.87 6.41 46.84
C GLU A 239 40.07 7.43 47.67
N MET A 240 38.75 7.28 47.76
CA MET A 240 37.91 8.11 48.63
C MET A 240 38.27 7.90 50.12
N ILE A 241 38.47 6.65 50.55
CA ILE A 241 38.87 6.31 51.92
C ILE A 241 40.25 6.87 52.26
N GLU A 242 41.22 6.73 51.35
CA GLU A 242 42.57 7.27 51.51
C GLU A 242 42.53 8.80 51.62
N ARG A 243 41.79 9.48 50.75
CA ARG A 243 41.59 10.94 50.83
C ARG A 243 40.93 11.38 52.14
N ALA A 244 39.96 10.62 52.64
CA ALA A 244 39.33 10.91 53.94
C ALA A 244 40.34 10.77 55.10
N ARG A 245 41.25 9.78 55.04
CA ARG A 245 42.32 9.63 56.03
C ARG A 245 43.36 10.75 55.95
N GLU A 246 43.80 11.11 54.75
CA GLU A 246 44.69 12.25 54.53
C GLU A 246 44.09 13.55 55.06
N LYS A 247 42.78 13.76 54.85
CA LYS A 247 42.05 14.89 55.40
C LYS A 247 42.05 14.91 56.93
N ARG A 248 41.76 13.79 57.59
CA ARG A 248 41.82 13.70 59.06
C ARG A 248 43.23 13.94 59.60
N ALA A 249 44.25 13.36 58.94
CA ALA A 249 45.65 13.57 59.30
C ALA A 249 46.03 15.06 59.17
N TRP A 250 45.57 15.73 58.11
CA TRP A 250 45.76 17.16 57.94
C TRP A 250 44.97 18.01 58.95
N GLU A 251 43.73 17.65 59.28
CA GLU A 251 42.93 18.33 60.32
C GLU A 251 43.62 18.29 61.69
N ALA A 252 44.29 17.17 62.01
CA ALA A 252 45.11 17.05 63.22
C ALA A 252 46.33 18.00 63.23
N THR A 253 46.83 18.43 62.07
CA THR A 253 47.92 19.42 61.97
C THR A 253 47.48 20.87 62.14
N LEU A 254 46.17 21.14 62.21
CA LEU A 254 45.65 22.50 62.33
C LEU A 254 45.91 23.09 63.73
N PRO A 255 46.23 24.40 63.83
CA PRO A 255 46.29 25.09 65.11
C PRO A 255 45.00 24.94 65.93
N PRO A 256 45.06 24.78 67.27
CA PRO A 256 43.87 24.64 68.10
C PRO A 256 42.99 25.91 68.03
N LEU A 257 41.69 25.74 68.27
CA LEU A 257 40.71 26.84 68.20
C LEU A 257 40.89 27.89 69.30
N SER A 258 41.59 27.56 70.38
CA SER A 258 41.80 28.42 71.54
C SER A 258 42.77 29.59 71.26
N ASP A 259 43.67 29.45 70.29
CA ASP A 259 44.76 30.42 70.04
C ASP A 259 44.36 31.48 69.00
N THR A 260 43.98 32.67 69.48
CA THR A 260 43.54 33.80 68.62
C THR A 260 44.63 34.32 67.68
N SER A 261 45.91 34.17 68.05
CA SER A 261 47.06 34.60 67.23
C SER A 261 47.30 33.73 66.00
N GLN A 262 46.88 32.46 66.02
CA GLN A 262 47.07 31.51 64.91
C GLN A 262 45.83 31.35 64.03
N PHE A 263 44.76 32.08 64.33
CA PHE A 263 43.48 32.01 63.62
C PHE A 263 43.62 32.24 62.11
N GLU A 264 44.36 33.27 61.70
CA GLU A 264 44.56 33.55 60.27
C GLU A 264 45.32 32.43 59.54
N LYS A 265 46.30 31.83 60.21
CA LYS A 265 47.07 30.70 59.67
C LYS A 265 46.15 29.50 59.45
N ARG A 266 45.30 29.18 60.44
CA ARG A 266 44.27 28.14 60.32
C ARG A 266 43.31 28.42 59.17
N ARG A 267 42.79 29.65 59.05
CA ARG A 267 41.89 30.05 57.96
C ARG A 267 42.54 29.90 56.58
N ARG A 268 43.79 30.30 56.42
CA ARG A 268 44.53 30.13 55.15
C ARG A 268 44.74 28.67 54.80
N MET A 269 45.09 27.84 55.79
CA MET A 269 45.23 26.39 55.62
C MET A 269 43.89 25.76 55.19
N MET A 270 42.78 26.09 55.87
CA MET A 270 41.44 25.60 55.51
C MET A 270 41.04 25.99 54.08
N ASN A 271 41.14 27.28 53.73
CA ASN A 271 40.82 27.74 52.39
C ASN A 271 41.70 27.07 51.31
N ALA A 272 42.98 26.80 51.61
CA ALA A 272 43.87 26.12 50.69
C ALA A 272 43.48 24.66 50.49
N MET A 273 43.10 23.96 51.56
CA MET A 273 42.63 22.58 51.48
C MET A 273 41.29 22.49 50.76
N GLU A 274 40.33 23.35 51.08
CA GLU A 274 39.05 23.44 50.38
C GLU A 274 39.25 23.60 48.88
N ARG A 275 40.12 24.53 48.43
CA ARG A 275 40.41 24.69 46.99
C ARG A 275 40.96 23.44 46.33
N LYS A 276 41.78 22.66 47.04
CA LYS A 276 42.28 21.36 46.52
C LYS A 276 41.15 20.36 46.39
N GLU A 277 40.25 20.27 47.37
CA GLU A 277 39.06 19.41 47.29
C GLU A 277 38.11 19.84 46.16
N TRP A 278 37.89 21.15 45.98
CA TRP A 278 37.10 21.71 44.88
C TRP A 278 37.72 21.39 43.52
N ALA A 279 39.04 21.56 43.37
CA ALA A 279 39.74 21.23 42.14
C ALA A 279 39.65 19.73 41.80
N PHE A 280 39.73 18.87 42.81
CA PHE A 280 39.58 17.44 42.64
C PHE A 280 38.15 17.05 42.18
N ARG A 281 37.11 17.63 42.80
CA ARG A 281 35.72 17.43 42.37
C ARG A 281 35.49 17.93 40.94
N GLU A 282 36.09 19.07 40.58
CA GLU A 282 35.98 19.61 39.23
C GLU A 282 36.58 18.65 38.19
N GLN A 283 37.72 18.03 38.48
CA GLN A 283 38.33 17.01 37.62
C GLN A 283 37.44 15.75 37.46
N GLU A 284 36.76 15.31 38.52
CA GLU A 284 35.81 14.20 38.41
C GLU A 284 34.61 14.55 37.53
N ILE A 285 34.08 15.77 37.70
CA ILE A 285 32.98 16.30 36.87
C ILE A 285 33.42 16.39 35.41
N GLU A 286 34.64 16.89 35.15
CA GLU A 286 35.22 17.00 33.81
C GLU A 286 35.33 15.63 33.14
N LYS A 287 35.91 14.62 33.82
CA LYS A 287 35.98 13.24 33.31
C LYS A 287 34.60 12.66 32.97
N LEU A 288 33.60 12.88 33.83
CA LEU A 288 32.23 12.44 33.56
C LEU A 288 31.61 13.16 32.36
N GLN A 289 31.89 14.45 32.19
CA GLN A 289 31.44 15.22 31.04
C GLN A 289 32.13 14.77 29.75
N GLU A 290 33.42 14.47 29.78
CA GLU A 290 34.17 13.91 28.64
C GLU A 290 33.56 12.59 28.17
N ILE A 291 33.31 11.64 29.10
CA ILE A 291 32.68 10.35 28.77
C ILE A 291 31.28 10.58 28.16
N ARG A 292 30.47 11.48 28.75
CA ARG A 292 29.15 11.82 28.20
C ARG A 292 29.25 12.41 26.80
N LEU A 293 30.25 13.25 26.56
CA LEU A 293 30.49 13.91 25.27
C LEU A 293 30.94 12.89 24.22
N GLU A 294 31.79 11.93 24.58
CA GLU A 294 32.17 10.81 23.71
C GLU A 294 30.95 10.00 23.28
N VAL A 295 30.10 9.60 24.22
CA VAL A 295 28.84 8.90 23.92
C VAL A 295 27.95 9.73 22.99
N LEU A 296 27.83 11.05 23.22
CA LEU A 296 27.06 11.94 22.35
C LEU A 296 27.64 12.02 20.93
N LYS A 297 28.97 12.08 20.78
CA LYS A 297 29.64 12.06 19.47
C LYS A 297 29.31 10.76 18.72
N GLU A 298 29.36 9.62 19.38
CA GLU A 298 29.00 8.34 18.76
C GLU A 298 27.54 8.29 18.32
N LEU A 299 26.62 8.80 19.16
CA LEU A 299 25.20 8.87 18.81
C LEU A 299 24.94 9.80 17.63
N LEU A 300 25.67 10.92 17.52
CA LEU A 300 25.60 11.81 16.37
C LEU A 300 26.11 11.13 15.10
N LYS A 301 27.24 10.43 15.16
CA LYS A 301 27.75 9.63 14.02
C LYS A 301 26.72 8.61 13.54
N LYS A 302 26.16 7.82 14.46
CA LYS A 302 25.11 6.83 14.15
C LYS A 302 23.88 7.50 13.53
N ARG A 303 23.47 8.68 14.02
CA ARG A 303 22.36 9.44 13.44
C ARG A 303 22.66 9.85 12.00
N ASP A 304 23.85 10.38 11.75
CA ASP A 304 24.26 10.84 10.42
C ASP A 304 24.38 9.67 9.43
N GLU A 305 24.94 8.54 9.86
CA GLU A 305 24.99 7.29 9.11
C GLU A 305 23.59 6.83 8.71
N ASN A 306 22.67 6.71 9.68
CA ASN A 306 21.28 6.33 9.41
C ASN A 306 20.59 7.31 8.44
N GLN A 307 20.84 8.61 8.58
CA GLN A 307 20.27 9.62 7.68
C GLN A 307 20.84 9.45 6.25
N ASN A 308 22.13 9.18 6.13
CA ASN A 308 22.79 8.93 4.86
C ASN A 308 22.26 7.67 4.19
N GLU A 309 22.07 6.58 4.93
CA GLU A 309 21.46 5.34 4.41
C GLU A 309 20.07 5.59 3.84
N VAL A 310 19.23 6.33 4.57
CA VAL A 310 17.87 6.70 4.11
C VAL A 310 17.93 7.56 2.85
N ASN A 311 18.84 8.53 2.80
CA ASN A 311 19.03 9.38 1.64
C ASN A 311 19.50 8.56 0.42
N MET A 312 20.46 7.66 0.61
CA MET A 312 20.97 6.76 -0.42
C MET A 312 19.88 5.82 -0.94
N ALA A 313 19.07 5.24 -0.05
CA ALA A 313 17.94 4.41 -0.45
C ALA A 313 16.92 5.18 -1.31
N ARG A 314 16.63 6.45 -0.94
CA ARG A 314 15.74 7.32 -1.72
C ARG A 314 16.31 7.63 -3.11
N LEU A 315 17.61 7.95 -3.18
CA LEU A 315 18.30 8.19 -4.44
C LEU A 315 18.31 6.94 -5.33
N ASN A 316 18.62 5.77 -4.77
CA ASN A 316 18.60 4.50 -5.48
C ASN A 316 17.20 4.14 -6.00
N ALA A 317 16.15 4.38 -5.20
CA ALA A 317 14.78 4.18 -5.64
C ALA A 317 14.43 5.09 -6.83
N GLN A 318 14.78 6.38 -6.76
CA GLN A 318 14.57 7.31 -7.87
C GLN A 318 15.38 6.90 -9.12
N TRP A 319 16.65 6.54 -8.93
CA TRP A 319 17.51 6.07 -10.01
C TRP A 319 16.94 4.82 -10.68
N SER A 320 16.47 3.83 -9.91
CA SER A 320 15.86 2.61 -10.47
C SER A 320 14.60 2.89 -11.29
N LYS A 321 13.78 3.87 -10.87
CA LYS A 321 12.58 4.29 -11.64
C LYS A 321 12.99 4.92 -12.96
N LEU A 322 13.94 5.85 -12.93
CA LEU A 322 14.46 6.50 -14.14
C LEU A 322 15.12 5.49 -15.08
N GLN A 323 15.85 4.52 -14.52
CA GLN A 323 16.50 3.46 -15.26
C GLN A 323 15.47 2.57 -15.98
N LYS A 324 14.39 2.16 -15.31
CA LYS A 324 13.28 1.42 -15.95
C LYS A 324 12.63 2.20 -17.09
N VAL A 325 12.41 3.51 -16.91
CA VAL A 325 11.85 4.38 -17.97
C VAL A 325 12.81 4.45 -19.16
N LYS A 326 14.12 4.56 -18.91
CA LYS A 326 15.14 4.54 -19.96
C LYS A 326 15.14 3.20 -20.70
N GLU A 327 15.13 2.08 -19.98
CA GLU A 327 15.11 0.73 -20.56
C GLU A 327 13.85 0.48 -21.40
N ALA A 328 12.68 0.93 -20.94
CA ALA A 328 11.45 0.84 -21.72
C ALA A 328 11.53 1.62 -23.04
N LYS A 329 12.11 2.84 -23.02
CA LYS A 329 12.35 3.62 -24.24
C LYS A 329 13.34 2.93 -25.17
N LEU A 330 14.41 2.36 -24.64
CA LEU A 330 15.37 1.59 -25.43
C LEU A 330 14.73 0.36 -26.07
N ALA A 331 13.88 -0.37 -25.34
CA ALA A 331 13.13 -1.50 -25.87
C ALA A 331 12.17 -1.08 -27.01
N GLN A 332 11.50 0.06 -26.88
CA GLN A 332 10.67 0.62 -27.95
C GLN A 332 11.50 0.95 -29.19
N ILE A 333 12.65 1.62 -29.02
CA ILE A 333 13.58 1.93 -30.12
C ILE A 333 14.10 0.65 -30.79
N GLN A 334 14.42 -0.38 -30.01
CA GLN A 334 14.86 -1.66 -30.55
C GLN A 334 13.74 -2.34 -31.34
N HIS A 335 12.50 -2.35 -30.83
CA HIS A 335 11.36 -2.92 -31.53
C HIS A 335 11.06 -2.19 -32.85
N THR A 336 11.11 -0.85 -32.86
CA THR A 336 10.93 -0.05 -34.08
C THR A 336 12.07 -0.30 -35.07
N HIS A 337 13.31 -0.39 -34.60
CA HIS A 337 14.47 -0.73 -35.40
C HIS A 337 14.34 -2.10 -36.07
N VAL A 338 14.03 -3.15 -35.31
CA VAL A 338 13.82 -4.51 -35.85
C VAL A 338 12.64 -4.54 -36.83
N SER A 339 11.54 -3.85 -36.50
CA SER A 339 10.39 -3.73 -37.40
C SER A 339 10.73 -3.01 -38.70
N ALA A 340 11.55 -1.94 -38.65
CA ALA A 340 12.01 -1.21 -39.81
C ALA A 340 12.92 -2.06 -40.68
N ILE A 341 13.89 -2.77 -40.09
CA ILE A 341 14.74 -3.73 -40.80
C ILE A 341 13.88 -4.80 -41.49
N ARG A 342 12.91 -5.39 -40.78
CA ARG A 342 12.02 -6.42 -41.37
C ARG A 342 11.23 -5.86 -42.56
N LYS A 343 10.72 -4.64 -42.46
CA LYS A 343 10.01 -3.96 -43.56
C LYS A 343 10.94 -3.68 -44.73
N LEU A 344 12.17 -3.22 -44.47
CA LEU A 344 13.18 -2.99 -45.50
C LEU A 344 13.55 -4.28 -46.21
N MET A 345 13.81 -5.37 -45.48
CA MET A 345 14.06 -6.69 -46.07
C MET A 345 12.87 -7.16 -46.91
N GLY A 346 11.63 -6.95 -46.45
CA GLY A 346 10.43 -7.27 -47.22
C GLY A 346 10.32 -6.50 -48.53
N LYS A 347 10.60 -5.18 -48.50
CA LYS A 347 10.65 -4.34 -49.71
C LYS A 347 11.80 -4.74 -50.64
N GLY A 348 12.95 -5.12 -50.08
CA GLY A 348 14.13 -5.58 -50.81
C GLY A 348 13.92 -6.90 -51.58
N LYS A 349 12.89 -7.69 -51.24
CA LYS A 349 12.51 -8.86 -52.05
C LYS A 349 11.84 -8.46 -53.39
N ASN A 350 11.11 -7.34 -53.41
CA ASN A 350 10.37 -6.85 -54.58
C ASN A 350 10.80 -5.43 -54.96
N ILE A 351 12.09 -5.22 -55.23
CA ILE A 351 12.67 -3.91 -55.56
C ILE A 351 12.00 -3.27 -56.79
N GLU A 352 11.65 -4.09 -57.78
CA GLU A 352 11.02 -3.64 -59.03
C GLU A 352 9.53 -3.29 -58.87
N GLY A 353 8.90 -3.60 -57.72
CA GLY A 353 7.49 -3.27 -57.46
C GLY A 353 6.47 -4.00 -58.33
N LYS A 354 6.90 -5.00 -59.12
CA LYS A 354 6.02 -5.78 -59.99
C LYS A 354 5.08 -6.65 -59.15
N LEU A 355 3.80 -6.69 -59.54
CA LEU A 355 2.81 -7.61 -58.96
C LEU A 355 3.12 -9.03 -59.42
N GLU A 356 3.57 -9.89 -58.51
CA GLU A 356 3.81 -11.30 -58.82
C GLU A 356 2.47 -12.04 -58.96
N ARG A 357 2.35 -12.81 -60.04
CA ARG A 357 1.20 -13.71 -60.23
C ARG A 357 1.28 -14.86 -59.22
N ARG A 358 0.15 -15.21 -58.62
CA ARG A 358 0.03 -16.31 -57.64
C ARG A 358 0.56 -17.63 -58.22
N ASN A 359 1.50 -18.26 -57.51
CA ASN A 359 2.03 -19.57 -57.87
C ASN A 359 1.35 -20.66 -57.02
N ILE A 360 0.40 -21.37 -57.62
CA ILE A 360 -0.43 -22.38 -56.94
C ILE A 360 0.44 -23.53 -56.40
N ILE A 361 1.39 -24.02 -57.19
CA ILE A 361 2.24 -25.15 -56.79
C ILE A 361 3.06 -24.77 -55.54
N LYS A 362 3.61 -23.56 -55.52
CA LYS A 362 4.36 -23.05 -54.38
C LYS A 362 3.47 -22.90 -53.13
N ASP A 363 2.26 -22.38 -53.30
CA ASP A 363 1.31 -22.23 -52.19
C ASP A 363 0.95 -23.59 -51.55
N TYR A 364 0.72 -24.64 -52.35
CA TYR A 364 0.40 -25.96 -51.80
C TYR A 364 1.63 -26.72 -51.27
N SER A 365 2.83 -26.34 -51.69
CA SER A 365 4.09 -26.88 -51.15
C SER A 365 4.49 -26.29 -49.80
N ASP A 366 4.07 -25.05 -49.51
CA ASP A 366 4.39 -24.34 -48.27
C ASP A 366 3.20 -24.35 -47.31
N TYR A 367 3.33 -25.04 -46.18
CA TYR A 367 2.29 -25.09 -45.15
C TYR A 367 2.05 -23.74 -44.46
N ALA A 368 2.99 -22.78 -44.57
CA ALA A 368 2.79 -21.41 -44.09
C ALA A 368 2.01 -20.54 -45.09
N SER A 369 1.62 -21.07 -46.25
CA SER A 369 0.86 -20.34 -47.25
C SER A 369 -0.57 -20.02 -46.81
N GLN A 370 -1.21 -19.12 -47.54
CA GLN A 370 -2.60 -18.73 -47.30
C GLN A 370 -3.62 -19.87 -47.50
N VAL A 371 -3.23 -20.95 -48.17
CA VAL A 371 -4.11 -22.10 -48.42
C VAL A 371 -4.39 -22.84 -47.11
N TYR A 372 -3.34 -23.07 -46.32
CA TYR A 372 -3.43 -23.79 -45.05
C TYR A 372 -3.58 -22.84 -43.85
N GLY A 373 -3.04 -21.62 -43.94
CA GLY A 373 -3.14 -20.58 -42.90
C GLY A 373 -3.74 -19.28 -43.45
N PRO A 374 -5.06 -19.21 -43.71
CA PRO A 374 -5.68 -18.02 -44.25
C PRO A 374 -5.59 -16.83 -43.28
N LEU A 375 -5.14 -15.67 -43.78
CA LEU A 375 -5.09 -14.45 -42.97
C LEU A 375 -6.48 -13.82 -42.86
N SER A 376 -6.90 -13.48 -41.64
CA SER A 376 -8.24 -12.94 -41.37
C SER A 376 -8.59 -11.67 -42.12
N ARG A 377 -7.60 -10.81 -42.40
CA ARG A 377 -7.80 -9.58 -43.18
C ARG A 377 -8.28 -9.84 -44.63
N LEU A 378 -8.10 -11.05 -45.16
CA LEU A 378 -8.59 -11.43 -46.49
C LEU A 378 -10.04 -11.91 -46.47
N GLY A 379 -10.60 -12.20 -45.29
CA GLY A 379 -12.00 -12.60 -45.10
C GLY A 379 -12.39 -13.94 -45.72
N ARG A 380 -11.45 -14.68 -46.30
CA ARG A 380 -11.71 -15.95 -46.99
C ARG A 380 -11.23 -17.11 -46.11
N PHE A 381 -12.19 -17.77 -45.48
CA PHE A 381 -11.96 -18.95 -44.65
C PHE A 381 -12.74 -20.13 -45.24
N PRO A 382 -12.08 -21.10 -45.90
CA PRO A 382 -12.77 -22.22 -46.50
C PRO A 382 -13.50 -23.07 -45.45
N ASP A 383 -12.95 -23.15 -44.23
CA ASP A 383 -13.46 -24.04 -43.17
C ASP A 383 -14.55 -23.42 -42.30
N ASN A 384 -14.87 -22.13 -42.48
CA ASN A 384 -15.86 -21.42 -41.64
C ASN A 384 -17.27 -22.01 -41.74
N ASN A 385 -17.59 -22.63 -42.88
CA ASN A 385 -18.88 -23.26 -43.16
C ASN A 385 -18.80 -24.80 -43.06
N SER A 386 -17.73 -25.34 -42.47
CA SER A 386 -17.56 -26.79 -42.33
C SER A 386 -18.74 -27.45 -41.61
N GLU A 387 -19.35 -26.75 -40.64
CA GLU A 387 -20.53 -27.22 -39.90
C GLU A 387 -21.77 -27.38 -40.79
N ASP A 388 -21.91 -26.59 -41.87
CA ASP A 388 -23.02 -26.69 -42.82
C ASP A 388 -23.01 -28.03 -43.58
N PHE A 389 -21.83 -28.66 -43.69
CA PHE A 389 -21.64 -29.94 -44.36
C PHE A 389 -21.63 -31.13 -43.39
N VAL A 390 -21.76 -30.88 -42.08
CA VAL A 390 -21.86 -31.96 -41.08
C VAL A 390 -23.27 -32.57 -41.14
N VAL A 391 -23.39 -33.71 -41.82
CA VAL A 391 -24.66 -34.43 -41.97
C VAL A 391 -25.07 -35.08 -40.64
N LYS A 392 -25.87 -34.36 -39.85
CA LYS A 392 -26.54 -34.91 -38.65
C LYS A 392 -27.95 -35.37 -39.03
N ASN A 393 -28.06 -36.61 -39.50
CA ASN A 393 -29.34 -37.16 -39.93
C ASN A 393 -29.88 -38.17 -38.91
N HIS A 394 -31.16 -38.06 -38.55
CA HIS A 394 -31.87 -39.07 -37.74
C HIS A 394 -31.68 -40.48 -38.30
N TYR A 395 -31.67 -40.58 -39.63
CA TYR A 395 -31.48 -41.82 -40.35
C TYR A 395 -30.11 -42.49 -40.15
N LEU A 396 -29.06 -41.75 -39.77
CA LEU A 396 -27.70 -42.29 -39.57
C LEU A 396 -27.34 -42.45 -38.10
N ASN A 397 -28.02 -41.75 -37.19
CA ASN A 397 -27.68 -41.69 -35.77
C ASN A 397 -28.52 -42.62 -34.89
N THR A 398 -29.65 -43.10 -35.40
CA THR A 398 -30.64 -43.88 -34.63
C THR A 398 -30.94 -45.18 -35.34
N TYR A 399 -31.08 -46.27 -34.57
CA TYR A 399 -31.43 -47.58 -35.12
C TYR A 399 -32.77 -47.54 -35.86
N GLU A 400 -33.78 -46.88 -35.28
CA GLU A 400 -35.09 -46.69 -35.90
C GLU A 400 -34.98 -46.00 -37.27
N GLY A 401 -34.20 -44.91 -37.35
CA GLY A 401 -33.94 -44.22 -38.61
C GLY A 401 -33.19 -45.07 -39.65
N LEU A 402 -32.30 -45.97 -39.23
CA LEU A 402 -31.65 -46.92 -40.14
C LEU A 402 -32.65 -47.94 -40.70
N VAL A 403 -33.58 -48.41 -39.87
CA VAL A 403 -34.66 -49.31 -40.30
C VAL A 403 -35.62 -48.60 -41.24
N GLU A 404 -35.93 -47.33 -41.00
CA GLU A 404 -36.72 -46.49 -41.93
C GLU A 404 -36.00 -46.33 -43.27
N LEU A 405 -34.68 -46.06 -43.26
CA LEU A 405 -33.88 -46.04 -44.49
C LEU A 405 -33.91 -47.38 -45.22
N GLU A 406 -33.72 -48.48 -44.50
CA GLU A 406 -33.77 -49.83 -45.04
C GLU A 406 -35.12 -50.11 -45.71
N SER A 407 -36.21 -49.65 -45.09
CA SER A 407 -37.57 -49.79 -45.63
C SER A 407 -37.85 -48.91 -46.86
N CYS A 408 -37.18 -47.76 -46.97
CA CYS A 408 -37.25 -46.89 -48.14
C CYS A 408 -36.45 -47.45 -49.33
N LEU A 409 -35.47 -48.30 -49.06
CA LEU A 409 -34.74 -49.00 -50.10
C LEU A 409 -35.61 -50.14 -50.67
N PRO A 410 -35.63 -50.33 -52.00
CA PRO A 410 -36.36 -51.43 -52.59
C PRO A 410 -35.89 -52.79 -52.04
N GLU A 411 -36.83 -53.73 -51.90
CA GLU A 411 -36.60 -55.06 -51.33
C GLU A 411 -35.47 -55.86 -52.02
N PHE A 412 -35.11 -55.53 -53.27
CA PHE A 412 -33.98 -56.16 -53.97
C PHE A 412 -32.59 -55.68 -53.51
N VAL A 413 -32.50 -54.53 -52.82
CA VAL A 413 -31.26 -53.98 -52.28
C VAL A 413 -30.92 -54.66 -50.95
N THR A 414 -31.94 -55.01 -50.17
CA THR A 414 -31.82 -55.56 -48.81
C THR A 414 -31.92 -57.10 -48.81
N GLN A 415 -32.74 -57.70 -49.66
CA GLN A 415 -32.90 -59.16 -49.74
C GLN A 415 -32.08 -59.79 -50.88
N PRO A 416 -31.39 -60.92 -50.62
CA PRO A 416 -30.67 -61.64 -51.66
C PRO A 416 -31.64 -62.26 -52.68
N ARG A 417 -31.47 -61.93 -53.96
CA ARG A 417 -32.22 -62.56 -55.05
C ARG A 417 -31.72 -63.98 -55.30
N ILE A 418 -32.34 -64.96 -54.67
CA ILE A 418 -32.12 -66.38 -54.98
C ILE A 418 -32.93 -66.73 -56.23
N ARG A 419 -32.28 -66.70 -57.40
CA ARG A 419 -32.85 -67.27 -58.63
C ARG A 419 -32.42 -68.72 -58.75
N ALA A 420 -33.36 -69.65 -58.56
CA ALA A 420 -33.12 -71.05 -58.89
C ALA A 420 -32.77 -71.16 -60.40
N PRO A 421 -31.68 -71.86 -60.78
CA PRO A 421 -31.30 -71.99 -62.17
C PRO A 421 -32.39 -72.71 -62.96
N LYS A 422 -32.87 -72.09 -64.05
CA LYS A 422 -33.79 -72.76 -64.98
C LYS A 422 -33.10 -74.01 -65.55
N PRO A 423 -33.76 -75.18 -65.62
CA PRO A 423 -33.15 -76.37 -66.20
C PRO A 423 -32.85 -76.11 -67.69
N LYS A 424 -31.56 -76.17 -68.06
CA LYS A 424 -31.07 -75.83 -69.42
C LYS A 424 -31.59 -76.74 -70.53
N VAL A 425 -32.15 -77.90 -70.19
CA VAL A 425 -32.65 -78.88 -71.17
C VAL A 425 -33.98 -79.43 -70.68
N THR A 426 -35.06 -79.06 -71.37
CA THR A 426 -36.44 -79.57 -71.22
C THR A 426 -36.60 -80.98 -71.80
N THR A 427 -35.63 -81.42 -72.60
CA THR A 427 -35.58 -82.72 -73.28
C THR A 427 -34.51 -83.63 -72.68
N THR A 428 -34.73 -84.93 -72.75
CA THR A 428 -33.75 -85.97 -72.37
C THR A 428 -32.83 -86.24 -73.57
N LYS A 429 -31.63 -86.81 -73.40
CA LYS A 429 -30.71 -87.12 -74.52
C LYS A 429 -31.36 -87.94 -75.65
N ALA A 430 -32.40 -88.71 -75.33
CA ALA A 430 -33.19 -89.53 -76.24
C ALA A 430 -34.40 -88.78 -76.89
N GLY A 431 -34.48 -87.45 -76.79
CA GLY A 431 -35.52 -86.67 -77.47
C GLY A 431 -36.87 -86.55 -76.73
N PHE A 432 -37.06 -87.24 -75.60
CA PHE A 432 -38.30 -87.15 -74.81
C PHE A 432 -38.34 -85.92 -73.90
N LEU A 433 -39.50 -85.25 -73.83
CA LEU A 433 -39.77 -84.18 -72.85
C LEU A 433 -39.70 -84.73 -71.41
N LYS A 434 -38.95 -84.04 -70.55
CA LYS A 434 -38.86 -84.35 -69.12
C LYS A 434 -40.21 -84.15 -68.45
N ARG A 435 -40.48 -84.90 -67.36
CA ARG A 435 -41.76 -84.90 -66.64
C ARG A 435 -42.29 -83.50 -66.30
N ALA A 436 -41.40 -82.58 -65.91
CA ALA A 436 -41.76 -81.18 -65.62
C ALA A 436 -42.24 -80.39 -66.85
N ALA A 437 -41.66 -80.65 -68.04
CA ALA A 437 -42.00 -79.98 -69.29
C ALA A 437 -43.18 -80.62 -70.04
N ARG A 438 -43.58 -81.84 -69.66
CA ARG A 438 -44.70 -82.56 -70.28
C ARG A 438 -46.04 -81.88 -69.98
N ARG A 439 -46.27 -81.52 -68.72
CA ARG A 439 -47.48 -80.81 -68.30
C ARG A 439 -47.61 -79.44 -69.00
N ASP A 440 -46.50 -78.72 -69.14
CA ASP A 440 -46.49 -77.44 -69.85
C ASP A 440 -46.80 -77.60 -71.36
N HIS A 441 -46.34 -78.69 -71.97
CA HIS A 441 -46.63 -79.00 -73.38
C HIS A 441 -48.09 -79.43 -73.58
N GLU A 442 -48.62 -80.30 -72.71
CA GLU A 442 -50.03 -80.68 -72.68
C GLU A 442 -50.92 -79.44 -72.52
N LEU A 443 -50.57 -78.52 -71.60
CA LEU A 443 -51.29 -77.25 -71.43
C LEU A 443 -51.23 -76.38 -72.69
N ALA A 444 -50.09 -76.34 -73.39
CA ALA A 444 -49.94 -75.59 -74.63
C ALA A 444 -50.75 -76.20 -75.80
N GLU A 445 -50.83 -77.53 -75.88
CA GLU A 445 -51.65 -78.23 -76.86
C GLU A 445 -53.14 -78.04 -76.57
N VAL A 446 -53.57 -78.22 -75.32
CA VAL A 446 -54.94 -77.93 -74.88
C VAL A 446 -55.30 -76.48 -75.19
N HIS A 447 -54.41 -75.53 -74.91
CA HIS A 447 -54.61 -74.12 -75.23
C HIS A 447 -54.71 -73.85 -76.73
N LYS A 448 -53.89 -74.52 -77.56
CA LYS A 448 -54.00 -74.45 -79.04
C LYS A 448 -55.32 -75.01 -79.54
N VAL A 449 -55.77 -76.14 -79.00
CA VAL A 449 -57.07 -76.74 -79.32
C VAL A 449 -58.18 -75.77 -78.93
N TYR A 450 -58.13 -75.18 -77.73
CA TYR A 450 -59.09 -74.18 -77.27
C TYR A 450 -59.16 -72.94 -78.17
N LEU A 451 -58.00 -72.44 -78.63
CA LEU A 451 -57.94 -71.30 -79.55
C LEU A 451 -58.50 -71.63 -80.95
N LEU A 452 -58.36 -72.89 -81.40
CA LEU A 452 -58.87 -73.34 -82.70
C LEU A 452 -60.35 -73.69 -82.65
N SER A 453 -60.83 -74.31 -81.57
CA SER A 453 -62.25 -74.65 -81.37
C SER A 453 -63.09 -73.43 -80.93
N GLY A 454 -62.47 -72.43 -80.30
CA GLY A 454 -63.14 -71.20 -79.87
C GLY A 454 -63.44 -70.18 -80.98
N ARG A 455 -63.04 -70.43 -82.23
CA ARG A 455 -63.25 -69.49 -83.35
C ARG A 455 -64.63 -69.56 -84.02
N GLN A 456 -65.48 -70.56 -83.76
CA GLN A 456 -66.81 -70.66 -84.36
C GLN A 456 -67.98 -70.20 -83.47
N ASN A 457 -67.77 -69.93 -82.18
CA ASN A 457 -68.80 -69.36 -81.30
C ASN A 457 -68.28 -68.09 -80.60
N ALA A 458 -67.96 -67.06 -81.38
CA ALA A 458 -67.73 -65.72 -80.86
C ALA A 458 -69.06 -64.97 -80.70
N SER A 459 -69.94 -65.44 -79.81
CA SER A 459 -71.05 -64.63 -79.30
C SER A 459 -70.64 -63.99 -77.98
N LYS A 460 -70.46 -62.66 -78.03
CA LYS A 460 -70.46 -61.67 -76.93
C LYS A 460 -70.54 -62.23 -75.50
N TRP A 461 -69.46 -62.05 -74.73
CA TRP A 461 -69.53 -61.92 -73.27
C TRP A 461 -68.68 -60.73 -72.83
N ASP A 462 -69.35 -59.65 -72.45
CA ASP A 462 -68.76 -58.54 -71.70
C ASP A 462 -68.38 -59.04 -70.30
N PHE A 463 -67.09 -59.13 -69.99
CA PHE A 463 -66.63 -59.27 -68.60
C PHE A 463 -66.29 -57.89 -68.04
N ARG A 464 -67.28 -57.34 -67.34
CA ARG A 464 -67.16 -56.16 -66.48
C ARG A 464 -66.38 -56.57 -65.22
N PHE A 465 -65.05 -56.41 -65.21
CA PHE A 465 -64.27 -56.66 -63.99
C PHE A 465 -64.52 -55.54 -62.97
N HIS A 466 -65.18 -55.92 -61.88
CA HIS A 466 -65.26 -55.12 -60.66
C HIS A 466 -63.88 -55.05 -60.00
N CYS A 467 -63.42 -53.82 -59.77
CA CYS A 467 -62.27 -53.52 -58.93
C CYS A 467 -62.56 -53.90 -57.47
N TYR A 468 -61.67 -54.68 -56.85
CA TYR A 468 -61.47 -54.59 -55.40
C TYR A 468 -60.26 -53.69 -55.15
N GLY A 469 -60.51 -52.41 -54.90
CA GLY A 469 -59.52 -51.52 -54.29
C GLY A 469 -59.24 -52.01 -52.88
N ARG A 470 -57.99 -52.39 -52.57
CA ARG A 470 -57.55 -52.52 -51.18
C ARG A 470 -57.57 -51.13 -50.57
N SER A 471 -58.43 -50.94 -49.58
CA SER A 471 -58.51 -49.74 -48.76
C SER A 471 -57.12 -49.42 -48.19
N SER A 472 -56.62 -48.23 -48.50
CA SER A 472 -55.45 -47.65 -47.84
C SER A 472 -55.81 -47.34 -46.39
N ILE A 473 -55.09 -47.94 -45.45
CA ILE A 473 -55.10 -47.55 -44.03
C ILE A 473 -54.49 -46.13 -43.95
N PRO A 474 -55.11 -45.18 -43.23
CA PRO A 474 -54.56 -43.83 -43.12
C PRO A 474 -53.27 -43.88 -42.30
N GLY A 475 -52.18 -43.34 -42.85
CA GLY A 475 -50.94 -43.12 -42.12
C GLY A 475 -51.10 -42.04 -41.05
N PRO A 476 -50.30 -42.07 -39.96
CA PRO A 476 -50.32 -41.04 -38.93
C PRO A 476 -49.88 -39.69 -39.52
N GLY A 477 -50.65 -38.65 -39.19
CA GLY A 477 -50.45 -37.30 -39.70
C GLY A 477 -49.11 -36.69 -39.31
N LEU A 478 -48.43 -36.13 -40.31
CA LEU A 478 -47.27 -35.25 -40.14
C LEU A 478 -47.67 -33.97 -39.38
N PRO A 479 -46.89 -33.49 -38.41
CA PRO A 479 -47.10 -32.17 -37.82
C PRO A 479 -46.75 -31.05 -38.81
N TYR A 480 -47.62 -30.05 -38.84
CA TYR A 480 -47.50 -28.83 -39.63
C TYR A 480 -46.16 -28.10 -39.39
N ALA A 481 -45.42 -27.84 -40.46
CA ALA A 481 -44.31 -26.91 -40.44
C ALA A 481 -44.84 -25.47 -40.27
N VAL A 482 -44.54 -24.87 -39.12
CA VAL A 482 -44.75 -23.44 -38.86
C VAL A 482 -43.80 -22.66 -39.75
N GLY A 483 -44.37 -21.83 -40.63
CA GLY A 483 -43.61 -20.93 -41.50
C GLY A 483 -42.82 -19.91 -40.67
N VAL A 484 -41.49 -19.99 -40.75
CA VAL A 484 -40.59 -18.94 -40.25
C VAL A 484 -40.57 -17.81 -41.28
N ALA A 485 -41.19 -16.68 -40.91
CA ALA A 485 -41.17 -15.44 -41.67
C ALA A 485 -39.73 -14.92 -41.84
N LYS A 486 -39.27 -14.81 -43.09
CA LYS A 486 -38.08 -14.04 -43.46
C LYS A 486 -38.36 -12.54 -43.24
N LYS A 487 -37.87 -11.98 -42.13
CA LYS A 487 -37.65 -10.53 -42.00
C LYS A 487 -36.48 -10.14 -42.91
N LYS A 488 -36.79 -9.51 -44.06
CA LYS A 488 -35.84 -8.63 -44.76
C LYS A 488 -35.55 -7.44 -43.82
N LYS A 489 -34.29 -7.28 -43.40
CA LYS A 489 -33.76 -6.01 -42.92
C LYS A 489 -33.18 -5.26 -44.12
N ASN A 490 -33.65 -4.04 -44.30
CA ASN A 490 -32.84 -2.96 -44.89
C ASN A 490 -31.82 -2.48 -43.88
#